data_AF-A0A0C1R5P6-F1
#
_entry.id   AF-A0A0C1R5P6-F1
#
_cell.length_a   1.000
_cell.length_b   1.000
_cell.length_c   1.000
_cell.angle_alpha   90.00
_cell.angle_beta   90.00
_cell.angle_gamma   90.00
#
_symmetry.space_group_name_H-M   'P 1'
#
loop_
_entity.id
_entity.type
_entity.pdbx_description
1 polymer ?
#
loop_
_entity_poly.entity_id
_entity_poly.type
_entity_poly.pdbx_seq_one_letter_code
_entity_poly.pdbx_strand_id
1 'polypeptide(L)'
;MSGKLSLIDALGVSAVAMIIVFAVLVILMYIIKFQSFLLRDKKKKIEPAKEEIFEPVVQEIETIENPEDDLELVAVIMASLSAHLNVPTSGLNIRSIKRINSVNANWQDNTTKFNR
;
A
#
# COMPACT_ATOMS: atom_id res chain seq x y z
N MET A 1 -57.93 -0.06 -15.46
CA MET A 1 -56.82 -0.98 -15.08
C MET A 1 -55.73 -0.14 -14.41
N SER A 2 -55.96 0.29 -13.17
CA SER A 2 -55.50 -0.37 -11.93
C SER A 2 -53.98 -0.37 -11.80
N GLY A 3 -53.46 0.72 -11.22
CA GLY A 3 -52.07 0.96 -10.84
C GLY A 3 -51.55 0.04 -9.72
N LYS A 4 -51.75 -1.28 -9.89
CA LYS A 4 -51.25 -2.31 -8.97
C LYS A 4 -49.86 -2.83 -9.35
N LEU A 5 -49.35 -2.55 -10.54
CA LEU A 5 -48.02 -3.01 -10.98
C LEU A 5 -46.88 -2.17 -10.39
N SER A 6 -46.99 -0.84 -10.34
CA SER A 6 -45.84 0.03 -10.02
C SER A 6 -45.31 -0.09 -8.58
N LEU A 7 -46.17 -0.37 -7.58
CA LEU A 7 -45.75 -0.53 -6.19
C LEU A 7 -45.09 -1.91 -5.96
N ILE A 8 -45.58 -2.94 -6.64
CA ILE A 8 -45.01 -4.30 -6.55
C ILE A 8 -43.65 -4.32 -7.25
N ASP A 9 -43.52 -3.64 -8.39
CA ASP A 9 -42.25 -3.48 -9.09
C ASP A 9 -41.22 -2.73 -8.23
N ALA A 10 -41.61 -1.62 -7.60
CA ALA A 10 -40.76 -0.85 -6.69
C ALA A 10 -40.29 -1.67 -5.47
N LEU A 11 -41.18 -2.48 -4.89
CA LEU A 11 -40.85 -3.36 -3.78
C LEU A 11 -39.90 -4.49 -4.24
N GLY A 12 -40.09 -4.99 -5.47
CA GLY A 12 -39.22 -5.98 -6.10
C GLY A 12 -37.80 -5.45 -6.32
N VAL A 13 -37.64 -4.26 -6.91
CA VAL A 13 -36.29 -3.68 -7.11
C VAL A 13 -35.59 -3.38 -5.78
N SER A 14 -36.31 -2.96 -4.74
CA SER A 14 -35.73 -2.75 -3.41
C SER A 14 -35.21 -4.06 -2.80
N ALA A 15 -35.98 -5.15 -2.90
CA ALA A 15 -35.56 -6.45 -2.38
C ALA A 15 -34.34 -7.00 -3.15
N VAL A 16 -34.33 -6.86 -4.47
CA VAL A 16 -33.19 -7.25 -5.32
C VAL A 16 -31.95 -6.44 -4.98
N ALA A 17 -32.08 -5.11 -4.81
CA ALA A 17 -30.97 -4.26 -4.39
C ALA A 17 -30.41 -4.67 -3.02
N MET A 18 -31.28 -5.00 -2.05
CA MET A 18 -30.85 -5.47 -0.73
C MET A 18 -30.06 -6.79 -0.80
N ILE A 19 -30.50 -7.73 -1.64
CA ILE A 19 -29.80 -9.00 -1.87
C ILE A 19 -28.43 -8.76 -2.51
N ILE A 20 -28.35 -7.88 -3.53
CA ILE A 20 -27.10 -7.57 -4.22
C ILE A 20 -26.10 -6.93 -3.28
N VAL A 21 -26.52 -5.96 -2.46
CA VAL A 21 -25.63 -5.33 -1.46
C VAL A 21 -25.10 -6.36 -0.47
N PHE A 22 -25.97 -7.26 0.01
CA PHE A 22 -25.55 -8.35 0.89
C PHE A 22 -24.54 -9.29 0.21
N ALA A 23 -24.79 -9.66 -1.06
CA ALA A 23 -23.87 -10.48 -1.85
C ALA A 23 -22.51 -9.79 -2.04
N VAL A 24 -22.49 -8.48 -2.34
CA VAL A 24 -21.25 -7.71 -2.48
C VAL A 24 -20.43 -7.73 -1.19
N LEU A 25 -21.06 -7.55 -0.03
CA LEU A 25 -20.36 -7.60 1.26
C LEU A 25 -19.75 -8.98 1.53
N VAL A 26 -20.49 -10.05 1.23
CA VAL A 26 -19.99 -11.44 1.35
C VAL A 26 -18.80 -11.66 0.41
N ILE A 27 -18.90 -11.23 -0.85
CA ILE A 27 -17.83 -11.35 -1.85
C ILE A 27 -16.58 -10.60 -1.39
N LEU A 28 -16.71 -9.38 -0.89
CA LEU A 28 -15.59 -8.60 -0.35
C LEU A 28 -14.91 -9.31 0.82
N MET A 29 -15.68 -9.88 1.75
CA MET A 29 -15.15 -10.69 2.84
C MET A 29 -14.36 -11.90 2.32
N TYR A 30 -14.86 -12.61 1.30
CA TYR A 30 -14.16 -13.74 0.69
C TYR A 30 -12.86 -13.32 0.01
N ILE A 31 -12.85 -12.20 -0.72
CA ILE A 31 -11.64 -11.68 -1.38
C ILE A 31 -10.56 -11.36 -0.35
N ILE A 32 -10.91 -10.69 0.75
CA ILE A 32 -9.95 -10.37 1.82
C ILE A 32 -9.39 -11.65 2.45
N LYS A 33 -10.24 -12.65 2.73
CA LYS A 33 -9.78 -13.94 3.27
C LYS A 33 -8.90 -14.71 2.29
N PHE A 34 -9.21 -14.66 0.98
CA PHE A 34 -8.44 -15.32 -0.07
C PHE A 34 -7.07 -14.68 -0.25
N GLN A 35 -7.00 -13.34 -0.31
CA GLN A 35 -5.72 -12.63 -0.31
C GLN A 35 -4.94 -12.91 0.98
N SER A 36 -5.58 -12.85 2.15
CA SER A 36 -4.91 -13.20 3.41
C SER A 36 -4.39 -14.64 3.42
N PHE A 37 -5.12 -15.60 2.84
CA PHE A 37 -4.69 -16.99 2.72
C PHE A 37 -3.46 -17.14 1.81
N LEU A 38 -3.49 -16.56 0.61
CA LEU A 38 -2.35 -16.57 -0.31
C LEU A 38 -1.11 -15.83 0.23
N LEU A 39 -1.34 -14.77 1.02
CA LEU A 39 -0.28 -13.98 1.64
C LEU A 39 0.26 -14.62 2.94
N ARG A 40 -0.50 -15.56 3.55
CA ARG A 40 -0.07 -16.34 4.72
C ARG A 40 0.97 -17.39 4.37
N ASP A 41 1.05 -17.86 3.13
CA ASP A 41 2.13 -18.73 2.66
C ASP A 41 3.50 -18.03 2.64
N LYS A 42 3.54 -16.69 2.76
CA LYS A 42 4.77 -15.91 2.97
C LYS A 42 5.07 -15.56 4.43
N LYS A 43 4.22 -15.95 5.39
CA LYS A 43 4.42 -15.68 6.81
C LYS A 43 4.63 -16.97 7.58
N LYS A 44 5.89 -17.42 7.58
CA LYS A 44 6.42 -18.33 8.61
C LYS A 44 6.17 -17.69 9.98
N LYS A 45 5.26 -18.31 10.73
CA LYS A 45 5.13 -18.39 12.20
C LYS A 45 5.49 -17.11 12.99
N ILE A 46 4.48 -16.35 13.39
CA ILE A 46 4.50 -15.65 14.67
C ILE A 46 3.24 -16.09 15.43
N GLU A 47 3.46 -16.91 16.46
CA GLU A 47 2.45 -17.30 17.45
C GLU A 47 2.03 -16.09 18.29
N PRO A 48 0.79 -16.03 18.79
CA PRO A 48 0.35 -14.97 19.66
C PRO A 48 0.88 -15.24 21.08
N ALA A 49 1.77 -14.41 21.57
CA ALA A 49 2.15 -14.40 22.97
C ALA A 49 1.99 -12.98 23.52
N LYS A 50 0.85 -12.81 24.19
CA LYS A 50 0.68 -12.16 25.50
C LYS A 50 1.16 -10.71 25.66
N GLU A 51 0.21 -9.88 26.05
CA GLU A 51 0.40 -8.55 26.62
C GLU A 51 1.47 -8.54 27.73
N GLU A 52 2.32 -7.52 27.68
CA GLU A 52 2.73 -6.63 28.78
C GLU A 52 4.23 -6.33 28.77
N ILE A 53 4.52 -5.05 28.47
CA ILE A 53 5.50 -4.17 29.12
C ILE A 53 6.96 -4.64 29.07
N PHE A 54 7.80 -3.93 28.31
CA PHE A 54 9.00 -3.24 28.83
C PHE A 54 9.68 -2.37 27.75
N GLU A 55 10.37 -1.35 28.23
CA GLU A 55 10.88 -0.10 27.65
C GLU A 55 11.80 -0.20 26.39
N PRO A 56 11.97 0.93 25.64
CA PRO A 56 12.65 0.94 24.36
C PRO A 56 14.17 0.91 24.53
N VAL A 57 14.76 -0.29 24.40
CA VAL A 57 16.21 -0.42 24.17
C VAL A 57 16.47 -0.25 22.67
N VAL A 58 17.14 0.86 22.37
CA VAL A 58 17.79 1.18 21.10
C VAL A 58 18.62 -0.03 20.65
N GLN A 59 18.21 -0.66 19.55
CA GLN A 59 19.05 -1.56 18.78
C GLN A 59 19.34 -0.87 17.46
N GLU A 60 20.60 -0.44 17.35
CA GLU A 60 21.28 -0.05 16.13
C GLU A 60 21.26 -1.26 15.18
N ILE A 61 20.26 -1.31 14.32
CA ILE A 61 20.17 -2.30 13.26
C ILE A 61 21.06 -1.76 12.14
N GLU A 62 22.31 -2.23 12.11
CA GLU A 62 23.09 -2.30 10.88
C GLU A 62 22.22 -3.01 9.84
N THR A 63 21.55 -2.21 9.03
CA THR A 63 20.76 -2.69 7.91
C THR A 63 21.78 -3.22 6.91
N ILE A 64 21.92 -4.53 6.87
CA ILE A 64 22.45 -5.24 5.72
C ILE A 64 21.53 -4.82 4.57
N GLU A 65 21.99 -3.83 3.80
CA GLU A 65 21.33 -3.25 2.65
C GLU A 65 21.08 -4.38 1.66
N ASN A 66 19.85 -4.88 1.63
CA ASN A 66 19.44 -5.94 0.73
C ASN A 66 19.35 -5.29 -0.67
N PRO A 67 20.28 -5.56 -1.59
CA PRO A 67 20.34 -4.84 -2.88
C PRO A 67 19.09 -5.10 -3.76
N GLU A 68 18.30 -6.12 -3.41
CA GLU A 68 17.05 -6.46 -4.09
C GLU A 68 15.95 -5.41 -3.83
N ASP A 69 15.87 -4.85 -2.62
CA ASP A 69 14.87 -3.85 -2.24
C ASP A 69 15.08 -2.52 -2.98
N ASP A 70 16.36 -2.17 -3.23
CA ASP A 70 16.71 -0.96 -3.98
C ASP A 70 16.44 -1.10 -5.48
N LEU A 71 16.48 -2.31 -6.03
CA LEU A 71 16.19 -2.53 -7.45
C LEU A 71 14.70 -2.28 -7.76
N GLU A 72 13.81 -2.71 -6.88
CA GLU A 72 12.37 -2.42 -6.98
C GLU A 72 12.11 -0.92 -6.84
N LEU A 73 12.76 -0.26 -5.88
CA LEU A 73 12.64 1.18 -5.68
C LEU A 73 13.12 1.97 -6.91
N VAL A 74 14.28 1.60 -7.45
CA VAL A 74 14.82 2.17 -8.68
C VAL A 74 13.86 1.96 -9.85
N ALA A 75 13.30 0.76 -10.02
CA ALA A 75 12.37 0.46 -11.11
C ALA A 75 11.09 1.31 -11.06
N VAL A 76 10.48 1.46 -9.88
CA VAL A 76 9.28 2.30 -9.69
C VAL A 76 9.58 3.77 -9.95
N ILE A 77 10.70 4.29 -9.43
CA ILE A 77 11.13 5.68 -9.66
C ILE A 77 11.39 5.90 -11.16
N MET A 78 12.15 5.02 -11.81
CA MET A 78 12.47 5.09 -13.23
C MET A 78 11.23 5.01 -14.12
N ALA A 79 10.28 4.13 -13.80
CA ALA A 79 9.02 4.03 -14.54
C ALA A 79 8.22 5.34 -14.43
N SER A 80 8.15 5.93 -13.23
CA SER A 80 7.45 7.21 -13.02
C SER A 80 8.12 8.37 -13.77
N LEU A 81 9.46 8.42 -13.79
CA LEU A 81 10.22 9.46 -14.47
C LEU A 81 10.16 9.31 -16.00
N SER A 82 10.27 8.07 -16.49
CA SER A 82 10.12 7.73 -17.91
C SER A 82 8.75 8.16 -18.45
N ALA A 83 7.69 7.87 -17.69
CA ALA A 83 6.33 8.28 -18.03
C ALA A 83 6.14 9.81 -18.00
N HIS A 84 6.76 10.50 -17.03
CA HIS A 84 6.62 11.96 -16.89
C HIS A 84 7.42 12.74 -17.93
N LEU A 85 8.67 12.34 -18.19
CA LEU A 85 9.56 13.02 -19.13
C LEU A 85 9.41 12.53 -20.57
N ASN A 86 8.64 11.45 -20.79
CA ASN A 86 8.51 10.78 -22.08
C ASN A 86 9.88 10.37 -22.67
N VAL A 87 10.83 10.04 -21.80
CA VAL A 87 12.20 9.60 -22.12
C VAL A 87 12.31 8.11 -21.79
N PRO A 88 12.88 7.26 -22.67
CA PRO A 88 13.04 5.83 -22.39
C PRO A 88 13.91 5.58 -21.16
N THR A 89 13.71 4.44 -20.50
CA THR A 89 14.45 4.06 -19.28
C THR A 89 15.96 3.97 -19.48
N SER A 90 16.43 3.69 -20.71
CA SER A 90 17.86 3.69 -21.06
C SER A 90 18.50 5.09 -21.06
N GLY A 91 17.70 6.16 -21.13
CA GLY A 91 18.16 7.55 -21.11
C GLY A 91 18.29 8.15 -19.70
N LEU A 92 17.94 7.40 -18.66
CA LEU A 92 17.87 7.86 -17.28
C LEU A 92 18.82 7.01 -16.41
N ASN A 93 19.53 7.64 -15.47
CA ASN A 93 20.44 6.94 -14.55
C ASN A 93 20.37 7.59 -13.17
N ILE A 94 20.15 6.76 -12.15
CA ILE A 94 20.10 7.19 -10.75
C ILE A 94 21.49 7.00 -10.14
N ARG A 95 22.09 8.09 -9.65
CA ARG A 95 23.46 8.06 -9.10
C ARG A 95 23.53 7.67 -7.63
N SER A 96 22.54 8.08 -6.84
CA SER A 96 22.50 7.82 -5.40
C SER A 96 21.08 7.98 -4.88
N ILE A 97 20.69 7.07 -3.99
CA ILE A 97 19.46 7.16 -3.21
C ILE A 97 19.91 7.18 -1.75
N LYS A 98 19.60 8.25 -1.01
CA LYS A 98 19.93 8.36 0.41
C LYS A 98 18.64 8.45 1.22
N ARG A 99 18.36 7.43 2.02
CA ARG A 99 17.26 7.45 2.98
C ARG A 99 17.70 8.24 4.21
N ILE A 100 16.93 9.27 4.58
CA ILE A 100 17.14 10.02 5.82
C ILE A 100 16.23 9.46 6.92
N ASN A 101 16.79 9.21 8.11
CA ASN A 101 16.01 8.76 9.27
C ASN A 101 15.34 9.98 9.93
N SER A 102 14.00 9.96 10.01
CA SER A 102 13.16 11.13 10.29
C SER A 102 12.95 11.43 11.77
N VAL A 103 14.01 11.42 12.58
CA VAL A 103 13.92 11.95 13.96
C VAL A 103 14.18 13.46 13.98
N ASN A 104 15.02 13.98 13.07
CA ASN A 104 15.27 15.42 12.87
C ASN A 104 15.50 15.72 11.38
N ALA A 105 14.62 15.24 10.51
CA ALA A 105 14.72 15.48 9.08
C ALA A 105 14.31 16.91 8.73
N ASN A 106 15.23 17.87 8.91
CA ASN A 106 15.10 19.25 8.44
C ASN A 106 15.22 19.28 6.90
N TRP A 107 14.17 18.87 6.20
CA TRP A 107 14.07 18.99 4.74
C TRP A 107 14.04 20.45 4.26
N GLN A 108 13.93 21.41 5.20
CA GLN A 108 13.83 22.84 4.97
C GLN A 108 15.15 23.63 5.17
N ASP A 109 16.25 23.00 5.62
CA ASP A 109 17.53 23.70 5.79
C ASP A 109 18.18 24.00 4.42
N ASN A 110 17.68 25.04 3.76
CA ASN A 110 18.20 25.58 2.51
C ASN A 110 19.38 26.56 2.71
N THR A 111 20.03 26.54 3.88
CA THR A 111 21.12 27.44 4.24
C THR A 111 22.48 27.03 3.65
N THR A 112 22.49 26.33 2.52
CA THR A 112 23.71 26.07 1.76
C THR A 112 24.27 27.39 1.27
N LYS A 113 25.25 27.95 1.99
CA LYS A 113 26.20 28.93 1.45
C LYS A 113 26.93 28.25 0.29
N PHE A 114 26.41 28.43 -0.92
CA PHE A 114 27.16 28.15 -2.13
C PHE A 114 28.31 29.15 -2.22
N ASN A 115 29.46 28.76 -1.68
CA ASN A 115 30.71 29.45 -1.93
C ASN A 115 31.24 28.97 -3.30
N ARG A 116 30.96 29.77 -4.33
CA ARG A 116 31.64 29.74 -5.63
C ARG A 116 32.14 31.14 -5.93
#